data_AF-L1ITK9-F1
#
_entry.id   AF-L1ITK9-F1
#
_cell.length_a   1.000
_cell.length_b   1.000
_cell.length_c   1.000
_cell.angle_alpha   90.00
_cell.angle_beta   90.00
_cell.angle_gamma   90.00
#
_symmetry.space_group_name_H-M   'P 1'
#
loop_
_entity.id
_entity.type
_entity.pdbx_description
1 polymer ?
#
loop_
_entity_poly.entity_id
_entity_poly.type
_entity_poly.pdbx_seq_one_letter_code
_entity_poly.pdbx_strand_id
1 'polypeptide(L)'
;SVCEHGRIRARCKDCGGSSICTHGKRRSRCRECGGSSLCEHNRRRSQCKICGGSSICKHSKRRSLCKECGGTSICQHNRQRASCKDCGGSSICKHNKRRSLCKECGGSSLCNHGRERARCKECGGSSICPHRRIRSRCKECGGNSICQHGKERNRCKDCGGSSICQHGKVRTACKECGSSTA
;
A
#
# COMPACT_ATOMS: atom_id res chain seq x y z
N SER A 1 -21.89 7.13 29.25
CA SER A 1 -23.19 6.75 28.65
C SER A 1 -23.06 6.54 27.15
N VAL A 2 -23.66 5.47 26.62
CA VAL A 2 -23.82 5.22 25.18
C VAL A 2 -25.07 6.01 24.71
N CYS A 3 -25.06 6.56 23.51
CA CYS A 3 -26.23 7.23 22.92
C CYS A 3 -27.03 6.28 22.02
N GLU A 4 -28.20 6.73 21.57
CA GLU A 4 -29.09 6.00 20.64
C GLU A 4 -28.40 5.51 19.36
N HIS A 5 -27.33 6.18 18.93
CA HIS A 5 -26.50 5.78 17.78
C HIS A 5 -25.56 4.60 18.07
N GLY A 6 -25.65 3.96 19.24
CA GLY A 6 -24.79 2.86 19.66
C GLY A 6 -23.32 3.28 19.92
N ARG A 7 -23.06 4.59 20.03
CA ARG A 7 -21.70 5.14 20.24
C ARG A 7 -21.57 5.72 21.64
N ILE A 8 -20.35 5.77 22.16
CA ILE A 8 -20.05 6.52 23.39
C ILE A 8 -20.47 7.98 23.16
N ARG A 9 -21.39 8.52 23.97
CA ARG A 9 -22.04 9.83 23.76
C ARG A 9 -21.01 10.96 23.55
N ALA A 10 -19.95 11.00 24.36
CA ALA A 10 -18.85 11.96 24.23
C ALA A 10 -18.09 11.90 22.88
N ARG A 11 -18.13 10.76 22.17
CA ARG A 11 -17.45 10.53 20.89
C ARG A 11 -18.42 10.48 19.71
N CYS A 12 -19.72 10.63 19.94
CA CYS A 12 -20.70 10.56 18.87
C CYS A 12 -20.75 11.90 18.13
N LYS A 13 -20.52 11.88 16.81
CA LYS A 13 -20.57 13.09 15.98
C LYS A 13 -22.01 13.63 15.88
N ASP A 14 -22.97 12.72 15.73
CA ASP A 14 -24.37 13.05 15.51
C ASP A 14 -25.01 13.68 16.77
N CYS A 15 -24.54 13.29 17.95
CA CYS A 15 -24.94 13.91 19.22
C CYS A 15 -24.11 15.14 19.63
N GLY A 16 -23.21 15.65 18.76
CA GLY A 16 -22.32 16.75 19.12
C GLY A 16 -21.41 16.45 20.33
N GLY A 17 -20.99 15.18 20.48
CA GLY A 17 -20.29 14.71 21.67
C GLY A 17 -19.08 15.57 22.05
N SER A 18 -18.84 15.74 23.36
CA SER A 18 -17.83 16.67 23.91
C SER A 18 -16.39 16.47 23.38
N SER A 19 -16.05 15.27 22.90
CA SER A 19 -14.74 14.97 22.29
C SER A 19 -14.67 15.32 20.80
N ILE A 20 -15.75 15.78 20.19
CA ILE A 20 -15.84 16.19 18.79
C ILE A 20 -15.68 17.71 18.73
N CYS A 21 -14.88 18.19 17.78
CA CYS A 21 -14.73 19.62 17.52
C CYS A 21 -15.77 20.08 16.50
N THR A 22 -15.85 21.39 16.31
CA THR A 22 -16.67 22.05 15.28
C THR A 22 -16.38 21.52 13.88
N HIS A 23 -15.14 21.11 13.58
CA HIS A 23 -14.75 20.48 12.31
C HIS A 23 -15.26 19.03 12.15
N GLY A 24 -16.09 18.53 13.07
CA GLY A 24 -16.64 17.17 13.02
C GLY A 24 -15.61 16.06 13.22
N LYS A 25 -14.39 16.40 13.67
CA LYS A 25 -13.28 15.48 13.95
C LYS A 25 -13.16 15.32 15.47
N ARG A 26 -12.50 14.25 15.93
CA ARG A 26 -12.16 14.13 17.36
C ARG A 26 -11.16 15.24 17.73
N ARG A 27 -11.49 16.08 18.73
CA ARG A 27 -10.69 17.24 19.19
C ARG A 27 -9.21 16.91 19.33
N SER A 28 -8.88 15.84 20.03
CA SER A 28 -7.48 15.43 20.25
C SER A 28 -6.71 15.08 18.98
N ARG A 29 -7.38 14.83 17.85
CA ARG A 29 -6.78 14.47 16.55
C ARG A 29 -7.04 15.54 15.47
N CYS A 30 -7.71 16.62 15.80
CA CYS A 30 -8.03 17.67 14.83
C CYS A 30 -6.82 18.60 14.66
N ARG A 31 -6.37 18.80 13.42
CA ARG A 31 -5.23 19.69 13.13
C ARG A 31 -5.58 21.15 13.36
N GLU A 32 -6.75 21.56 12.87
CA GLU A 32 -7.27 22.92 12.98
C GLU A 32 -7.48 23.34 14.46
N CYS A 33 -7.74 22.39 15.36
CA CYS A 33 -7.87 22.67 16.80
C CYS A 33 -6.57 22.44 17.60
N GLY A 34 -5.42 22.22 16.95
CA GLY A 34 -4.17 21.92 17.66
C GLY A 34 -4.25 20.66 18.52
N GLY A 35 -4.97 19.64 18.05
CA GLY A 35 -5.35 18.48 18.86
C GLY A 35 -4.18 17.83 19.60
N SER A 36 -4.34 17.60 20.91
CA SER A 36 -3.28 17.17 21.84
C SER A 36 -2.51 15.90 21.45
N SER A 37 -3.09 15.03 20.62
CA SER A 37 -2.40 13.83 20.14
C SER A 37 -1.47 14.08 18.94
N LEU A 38 -1.42 15.30 18.42
CA LEU A 38 -0.56 15.73 17.32
C LEU A 38 0.71 16.40 17.85
N CYS A 39 1.83 16.19 17.17
CA CYS A 39 3.06 16.98 17.37
C CYS A 39 3.09 18.19 16.43
N GLU A 40 4.11 19.03 16.58
CA GLU A 40 4.40 20.18 15.70
C GLU A 40 4.45 19.83 14.20
N HIS A 41 4.87 18.59 13.87
CA HIS A 41 4.88 18.07 12.50
C HIS A 41 3.48 17.70 11.96
N ASN A 42 2.42 18.04 12.69
CA ASN A 42 1.04 17.65 12.42
C ASN A 42 0.83 16.13 12.24
N ARG A 43 1.70 15.31 12.83
CA ARG A 43 1.59 13.84 12.86
C ARG A 43 1.13 13.40 14.24
N ARG A 44 0.52 12.22 14.36
CA ARG A 44 0.22 11.66 15.69
C ARG A 44 1.52 11.49 16.45
N ARG A 45 1.63 12.05 17.67
CA ARG A 45 2.85 12.03 18.50
C ARG A 45 3.45 10.63 18.59
N SER A 46 2.64 9.62 18.89
CA SER A 46 3.08 8.24 19.01
C SER A 46 3.64 7.63 17.72
N GLN A 47 3.34 8.20 16.55
CA GLN A 47 3.75 7.69 15.23
C GLN A 47 4.72 8.61 14.51
N CYS A 48 5.08 9.76 15.11
CA CYS A 48 6.01 10.69 14.49
C CYS A 48 7.44 10.13 14.58
N LYS A 49 8.08 9.91 13.43
CA LYS A 49 9.47 9.46 13.37
C LYS A 49 10.44 10.52 13.91
N ILE A 50 10.21 11.78 13.56
CA ILE A 50 11.09 12.89 13.94
C ILE A 50 11.07 13.08 15.46
N CYS A 51 9.88 13.04 16.09
CA CYS A 51 9.73 13.16 17.54
C CYS A 51 10.03 11.86 18.31
N GLY A 52 10.53 10.79 17.66
CA GLY A 52 10.78 9.51 18.33
C GLY A 52 9.54 8.87 18.97
N GLY A 53 8.36 9.04 18.36
CA GLY A 53 7.08 8.62 18.93
C GLY A 53 7.07 7.18 19.44
N SER A 54 6.31 6.89 20.50
CA SER A 54 6.34 5.60 21.20
C SER A 54 6.12 4.35 20.33
N SER A 55 5.44 4.47 19.19
CA SER A 55 5.24 3.37 18.22
C SER A 55 6.42 3.20 17.24
N ILE A 56 7.43 4.04 17.29
CA ILE A 56 8.63 4.01 16.46
C ILE A 56 9.77 3.36 17.25
N CYS A 57 10.49 2.43 16.63
CA CYS A 57 11.66 1.78 17.23
C CYS A 57 12.94 2.56 16.91
N LYS A 58 14.06 2.14 17.52
CA LYS A 58 15.40 2.68 17.25
C LYS A 58 15.79 2.66 15.76
N HIS A 59 15.22 1.73 14.98
CA HIS A 59 15.47 1.62 13.53
C HIS A 59 14.59 2.55 12.67
N SER A 60 13.93 3.55 13.27
CA SER A 60 13.02 4.48 12.57
C SER A 60 11.86 3.81 11.82
N LYS A 61 11.54 2.56 12.19
CA LYS A 61 10.43 1.74 11.69
C LYS A 61 9.32 1.69 12.76
N ARG A 62 8.09 1.40 12.36
CA ARG A 62 7.00 1.15 13.32
C ARG A 62 7.33 -0.14 14.09
N ARG A 63 7.36 -0.10 15.44
CA ARG A 63 7.73 -1.21 16.33
C ARG A 63 7.05 -2.52 15.94
N SER A 64 5.73 -2.50 15.74
CA SER A 64 4.96 -3.69 15.38
C SER A 64 5.35 -4.32 14.03
N LEU A 65 5.98 -3.56 13.13
CA LEU A 65 6.39 -4.00 11.79
C LEU A 65 7.92 -4.18 11.66
N CYS A 66 8.67 -3.91 12.71
CA CYS A 66 10.13 -3.97 12.67
C CYS A 66 10.62 -5.40 12.89
N LYS A 67 11.22 -6.01 11.86
CA LYS A 67 11.77 -7.38 11.94
C LYS A 67 12.89 -7.48 12.98
N GLU A 68 13.82 -6.53 12.97
CA GLU A 68 14.95 -6.45 13.91
C GLU A 68 14.51 -6.31 15.38
N CYS A 69 13.28 -5.85 15.65
CA CYS A 69 12.73 -5.77 17.00
C CYS A 69 11.74 -6.90 17.33
N GLY A 70 11.60 -7.92 16.47
CA GLY A 70 10.60 -8.97 16.66
C GLY A 70 9.16 -8.44 16.68
N GLY A 71 8.87 -7.40 15.88
CA GLY A 71 7.59 -6.70 15.92
C GLY A 71 6.39 -7.63 15.85
N THR A 72 5.37 -7.38 16.67
CA THR A 72 4.20 -8.27 16.87
C THR A 72 3.43 -8.61 15.59
N SER A 73 3.51 -7.78 14.55
CA SER A 73 2.87 -8.03 13.25
C SER A 73 3.75 -8.86 12.30
N ILE A 74 4.94 -9.27 12.71
CA ILE A 74 5.84 -10.17 11.99
C ILE A 74 5.65 -11.60 12.55
N CYS A 75 5.60 -12.59 11.67
CA CYS A 75 5.56 -14.00 12.06
C CYS A 75 6.97 -14.62 12.08
N GLN A 76 7.07 -15.87 12.56
CA GLN A 76 8.31 -16.64 12.59
C GLN A 76 9.02 -16.77 11.23
N HIS A 77 8.27 -16.69 10.13
CA HIS A 77 8.82 -16.71 8.76
C HIS A 77 9.38 -15.37 8.29
N ASN A 78 9.55 -14.38 9.19
CA ASN A 78 10.00 -13.02 8.86
C ASN A 78 9.12 -12.28 7.82
N ARG A 79 7.84 -12.66 7.75
CA ARG A 79 6.80 -12.06 6.89
C ARG A 79 5.79 -11.31 7.75
N GLN A 80 5.04 -10.37 7.16
CA GLN A 80 3.91 -9.78 7.88
C GLN A 80 2.86 -10.87 8.15
N ARG A 81 2.47 -11.04 9.41
CA ARG A 81 1.58 -12.12 9.87
C ARG A 81 0.26 -12.14 9.10
N ALA A 82 -0.31 -10.98 8.81
CA ALA A 82 -1.56 -10.85 8.06
C ALA A 82 -1.46 -11.36 6.60
N SER A 83 -0.28 -11.37 5.98
CA SER A 83 -0.08 -11.79 4.59
C SER A 83 0.73 -13.08 4.44
N CYS A 84 1.15 -13.69 5.55
CA CYS A 84 1.89 -14.95 5.54
C CYS A 84 0.94 -16.11 5.23
N LYS A 85 1.18 -16.80 4.10
CA LYS A 85 0.41 -17.98 3.69
C LYS A 85 0.58 -19.15 4.68
N ASP A 86 1.82 -19.39 5.07
CA ASP A 86 2.20 -20.48 5.97
C ASP A 86 1.57 -20.35 7.37
N CYS A 87 1.23 -19.12 7.79
CA CYS A 87 0.52 -18.86 9.05
C CYS A 87 -1.01 -18.67 8.87
N GLY A 88 -1.56 -18.87 7.67
CA GLY A 88 -2.98 -18.60 7.40
C GLY A 88 -3.38 -17.15 7.66
N GLY A 89 -2.50 -16.19 7.36
CA GLY A 89 -2.68 -14.78 7.67
C GLY A 89 -4.04 -14.23 7.23
N SER A 90 -4.60 -13.27 7.97
CA SER A 90 -5.97 -12.76 7.77
C SER A 90 -6.28 -12.24 6.36
N SER A 91 -5.27 -11.82 5.59
CA SER A 91 -5.40 -11.38 4.20
C SER A 91 -5.37 -12.52 3.19
N ILE A 92 -5.13 -13.76 3.62
CA ILE A 92 -5.12 -14.98 2.82
C ILE A 92 -6.49 -15.67 3.00
N CYS A 93 -7.04 -16.19 1.90
CA CYS A 93 -8.28 -16.97 1.95
C CYS A 93 -7.98 -18.47 1.96
N LYS A 94 -9.02 -19.29 2.14
CA LYS A 94 -8.94 -20.76 2.12
C LYS A 94 -8.31 -21.33 0.83
N HIS A 95 -8.34 -20.58 -0.27
CA HIS A 95 -7.74 -20.98 -1.55
C HIS A 95 -6.24 -20.60 -1.67
N ASN A 96 -5.57 -20.26 -0.56
CA ASN A 96 -4.16 -19.82 -0.54
C ASN A 96 -3.82 -18.60 -1.44
N LYS A 97 -4.85 -17.83 -1.78
CA LYS A 97 -4.77 -16.58 -2.56
C LYS A 97 -4.98 -15.38 -1.62
N ARG A 98 -4.51 -14.20 -2.01
CA ARG A 98 -4.86 -12.96 -1.29
C ARG A 98 -6.37 -12.75 -1.41
N ARG A 99 -7.06 -12.63 -0.27
CA ARG A 99 -8.53 -12.55 -0.19
C ARG A 99 -9.11 -11.47 -1.09
N SER A 100 -8.49 -10.29 -1.15
CA SER A 100 -8.93 -9.19 -2.00
C SER A 100 -8.82 -9.48 -3.51
N LEU A 101 -7.99 -10.44 -3.92
CA LEU A 101 -7.75 -10.84 -5.31
C LEU A 101 -8.29 -12.25 -5.62
N CYS A 102 -9.01 -12.87 -4.70
CA CYS A 102 -9.52 -14.22 -4.89
C CYS A 102 -10.90 -14.17 -5.56
N LYS A 103 -11.00 -14.66 -6.81
CA LYS A 103 -12.26 -14.72 -7.57
C LYS A 103 -13.34 -15.54 -6.83
N GLU A 104 -12.94 -16.70 -6.30
CA GLU A 104 -13.83 -17.63 -5.57
C GLU A 104 -14.36 -17.03 -4.25
N CYS A 105 -13.70 -15.99 -3.70
CA CYS A 105 -14.16 -15.28 -2.50
C CYS A 105 -14.82 -13.92 -2.82
N GLY A 106 -15.07 -13.60 -4.10
CA GLY A 106 -15.60 -12.29 -4.49
C GLY A 106 -14.66 -11.13 -4.15
N GLY A 107 -13.35 -11.34 -4.32
CA GLY A 107 -12.30 -10.42 -3.87
C GLY A 107 -12.58 -8.94 -4.18
N SER A 108 -12.48 -8.09 -3.15
CA SER A 108 -12.80 -6.65 -3.21
C SER A 108 -11.90 -5.82 -4.14
N SER A 109 -10.85 -6.39 -4.71
CA SER A 109 -10.02 -5.75 -5.73
C SER A 109 -10.40 -6.17 -7.16
N LEU A 110 -11.29 -7.15 -7.36
CA LEU A 110 -11.70 -7.65 -8.68
C LEU A 110 -13.03 -7.04 -9.14
N CYS A 111 -13.13 -6.60 -10.38
CA CYS A 111 -14.42 -6.20 -10.98
C CYS A 111 -15.26 -7.42 -11.40
N ASN A 112 -16.47 -7.15 -11.87
CA ASN A 112 -17.36 -8.14 -12.49
C ASN A 112 -16.70 -8.89 -13.67
N HIS A 113 -15.79 -8.26 -14.41
CA HIS A 113 -15.01 -8.92 -15.47
C HIS A 113 -13.90 -9.87 -14.95
N GLY A 114 -13.76 -10.03 -13.63
CA GLY A 114 -12.70 -10.85 -13.02
C GLY A 114 -11.30 -10.25 -13.11
N ARG A 115 -11.17 -9.00 -13.57
CA ARG A 115 -9.90 -8.25 -13.64
C ARG A 115 -9.72 -7.38 -12.40
N GLU A 116 -8.49 -7.03 -12.05
CA GLU A 116 -8.26 -6.03 -10.99
C GLU A 116 -8.96 -4.71 -11.35
N ARG A 117 -9.86 -4.21 -10.48
CA ARG A 117 -10.66 -2.99 -10.67
C ARG A 117 -9.80 -1.82 -11.14
N ALA A 118 -8.64 -1.62 -10.49
CA ALA A 118 -7.72 -0.53 -10.82
C ALA A 118 -7.15 -0.62 -12.25
N ARG A 119 -7.05 -1.82 -12.84
CA ARG A 119 -6.44 -2.05 -14.15
C ARG A 119 -7.45 -2.47 -15.23
N CYS A 120 -8.73 -2.55 -14.89
CA CYS A 120 -9.76 -2.93 -15.85
C CYS A 120 -10.07 -1.75 -16.79
N LYS A 121 -9.83 -1.92 -18.08
CA LYS A 121 -10.11 -0.88 -19.10
C LYS A 121 -11.61 -0.60 -19.24
N GLU A 122 -12.42 -1.66 -19.23
CA GLU A 122 -13.89 -1.56 -19.36
C GLU A 122 -14.52 -0.82 -18.18
N CYS A 123 -13.97 -0.97 -16.97
CA CYS A 123 -14.44 -0.23 -15.79
C CYS A 123 -13.80 1.16 -15.64
N GLY A 124 -12.95 1.61 -16.58
CA GLY A 124 -12.20 2.87 -16.43
C GLY A 124 -11.32 2.90 -15.19
N GLY A 125 -10.69 1.77 -14.84
CA GLY A 125 -9.95 1.60 -13.59
C GLY A 125 -8.93 2.72 -13.32
N SER A 126 -8.67 3.02 -12.05
CA SER A 126 -7.84 4.16 -11.63
C SER A 126 -6.41 4.18 -12.20
N SER A 127 -5.86 3.02 -12.58
CA SER A 127 -4.56 2.89 -13.23
C SER A 127 -4.62 3.07 -14.76
N ILE A 128 -5.79 3.27 -15.35
CA ILE A 128 -5.99 3.48 -16.79
C ILE A 128 -6.00 4.98 -17.08
N CYS A 129 -5.22 5.39 -18.08
CA CYS A 129 -5.17 6.78 -18.54
C CYS A 129 -6.24 7.03 -19.61
N PRO A 130 -6.48 8.30 -20.00
CA PRO A 130 -7.39 8.65 -21.10
C PRO A 130 -7.09 7.90 -22.41
N HIS A 131 -5.82 7.60 -22.69
CA HIS A 131 -5.38 6.82 -23.87
C HIS A 131 -5.66 5.30 -23.78
N ARG A 132 -6.49 4.84 -22.82
CA ARG A 132 -6.81 3.42 -22.55
C ARG A 132 -5.58 2.52 -22.32
N ARG A 133 -4.47 3.09 -21.85
CA ARG A 133 -3.23 2.41 -21.46
C ARG A 133 -3.05 2.46 -19.95
N ILE A 134 -2.21 1.57 -19.40
CA ILE A 134 -1.83 1.65 -17.99
C ILE A 134 -1.01 2.93 -17.80
N ARG A 135 -1.44 3.84 -16.91
CA ARG A 135 -0.85 5.17 -16.65
C ARG A 135 0.66 5.11 -16.50
N SER A 136 1.18 4.17 -15.70
CA SER A 136 2.61 4.01 -15.48
C SER A 136 3.40 3.71 -16.75
N ARG A 137 2.80 3.10 -17.76
CA ARG A 137 3.42 2.70 -19.03
C ARG A 137 3.03 3.59 -20.21
N CYS A 138 2.23 4.63 -19.98
CA CYS A 138 1.77 5.50 -21.05
C CYS A 138 2.81 6.60 -21.33
N LYS A 139 3.41 6.60 -22.53
CA LYS A 139 4.39 7.61 -22.94
C LYS A 139 3.79 9.03 -22.97
N GLU A 140 2.60 9.17 -23.55
CA GLU A 140 1.87 10.45 -23.65
C GLU A 140 1.51 11.04 -22.27
N CYS A 141 1.40 10.22 -21.23
CA CYS A 141 1.17 10.69 -19.86
C CYS A 141 2.46 10.85 -19.03
N GLY A 142 3.65 10.69 -19.64
CA GLY A 142 4.91 10.70 -18.90
C GLY A 142 4.99 9.58 -17.84
N GLY A 143 4.41 8.42 -18.14
CA GLY A 143 4.27 7.32 -17.18
C GLY A 143 5.58 6.97 -16.48
N ASN A 144 5.54 6.72 -15.17
CA ASN A 144 6.73 6.48 -14.35
C ASN A 144 7.52 5.19 -14.68
N SER A 145 7.04 4.35 -15.60
CA SER A 145 7.80 3.21 -16.12
C SER A 145 8.57 3.58 -17.39
N ILE A 146 8.37 4.78 -17.95
CA ILE A 146 9.05 5.27 -19.15
C ILE A 146 10.24 6.14 -18.74
N CYS A 147 11.41 5.90 -19.33
CA CYS A 147 12.61 6.71 -19.08
C CYS A 147 12.62 7.96 -19.98
N GLN A 148 13.59 8.85 -19.75
CA GLN A 148 13.84 10.02 -20.59
C GLN A 148 14.10 9.66 -22.07
N HIS A 149 14.58 8.45 -22.36
CA HIS A 149 14.80 7.94 -23.72
C HIS A 149 13.52 7.39 -24.39
N GLY A 150 12.34 7.57 -23.76
CA GLY A 150 11.06 7.11 -24.31
C GLY A 150 10.87 5.59 -24.33
N LYS A 151 11.74 4.82 -23.68
CA LYS A 151 11.69 3.35 -23.54
C LYS A 151 11.17 2.97 -22.15
N GLU A 152 10.66 1.75 -21.95
CA GLU A 152 10.39 1.25 -20.60
C GLU A 152 11.71 1.15 -19.81
N ARG A 153 11.77 1.73 -18.61
CA ARG A 153 12.99 1.86 -17.78
C ARG A 153 13.68 0.53 -17.57
N ASN A 154 12.93 -0.52 -17.25
CA ASN A 154 13.48 -1.86 -17.04
C ASN A 154 14.10 -2.48 -18.31
N ARG A 155 13.73 -2.00 -19.51
CA ARG A 155 14.24 -2.47 -20.80
C ARG A 155 15.15 -1.46 -21.50
N CYS A 156 15.45 -0.33 -20.86
CA CYS A 156 16.31 0.69 -21.44
C CYS A 156 17.76 0.37 -21.10
N LYS A 157 18.57 0.06 -22.12
CA LYS A 157 20.01 -0.20 -21.98
C LYS A 157 20.74 1.01 -21.39
N ASP A 158 20.41 2.18 -21.91
CA ASP A 158 20.99 3.48 -21.53
C ASP A 158 20.69 3.85 -20.06
N CYS A 159 19.66 3.24 -19.45
CA CYS A 159 19.34 3.40 -18.04
C CYS A 159 19.78 2.22 -17.17
N GLY A 160 20.54 1.26 -17.70
CA GLY A 160 20.88 0.03 -16.98
C GLY A 160 19.66 -0.79 -16.55
N GLY A 161 18.62 -0.83 -17.39
CA GLY A 161 17.33 -1.43 -17.04
C GLY A 161 17.45 -2.85 -16.51
N SER A 162 16.70 -3.19 -15.46
CA SER A 162 16.81 -4.48 -14.74
C SER A 162 16.56 -5.72 -15.59
N SER A 163 15.89 -5.59 -16.74
CA SER A 163 15.64 -6.67 -17.70
C SER A 163 16.77 -6.82 -18.71
N ILE A 164 17.79 -5.95 -18.69
CA ILE A 164 18.98 -6.04 -19.53
C ILE A 164 20.01 -6.96 -18.85
N CYS A 165 20.62 -7.87 -19.61
CA CYS A 165 21.71 -8.70 -19.15
C CYS A 165 23.06 -7.97 -19.30
N GLN A 166 24.12 -8.58 -18.77
CA GLN A 166 25.49 -8.08 -18.94
C GLN A 166 25.92 -7.97 -20.42
N HIS A 167 25.30 -8.75 -21.33
CA HIS A 167 25.54 -8.68 -22.78
C HIS A 167 24.74 -7.57 -23.48
N GLY A 168 24.11 -6.65 -22.72
CA GLY A 168 23.36 -5.52 -23.26
C GLY A 168 22.09 -5.92 -24.03
N LYS A 169 21.59 -7.15 -23.88
CA LYS A 169 20.34 -7.64 -24.51
C LYS A 169 19.25 -7.80 -23.44
N VAL A 170 17.98 -7.79 -23.83
CA VAL A 170 16.89 -8.15 -22.91
C VAL A 170 17.09 -9.62 -22.51
N ARG A 171 17.15 -9.91 -21.21
CA ARG A 171 17.47 -11.24 -20.63
C ARG A 171 16.69 -12.37 -21.30
N THR A 172 15.38 -12.19 -21.51
CA THR A 172 14.51 -13.20 -22.14
C THR A 172 14.80 -13.46 -23.62
N ALA A 173 15.51 -12.56 -24.29
CA ALA A 173 15.90 -12.66 -25.71
C ALA A 173 17.41 -12.89 -25.88
N CYS A 174 18.17 -12.98 -24.78
CA CYS A 174 19.61 -13.23 -24.83
C CYS A 174 19.84 -14.74 -24.88
N LYS A 175 20.32 -15.26 -26.03
CA LYS A 175 20.62 -16.69 -26.20
C LYS A 175 21.56 -17.23 -25.10
N GLU A 176 22.59 -16.47 -24.75
CA GLU A 176 23.58 -16.87 -23.73
C GLU A 176 22.99 -16.93 -22.32
N CYS A 177 22.02 -16.08 -21.99
CA CYS A 177 21.33 -16.11 -20.68
C CYS A 177 20.10 -17.01 -20.66
N GLY A 178 19.47 -17.23 -21.82
CA GLY A 178 18.28 -18.08 -21.98
C GLY A 178 18.59 -19.57 -21.87
N SER A 179 19.85 -19.95 -22.03
CA SER A 179 20.34 -21.32 -21.83
C SER A 179 20.68 -21.66 -20.38
N SER A 180 20.56 -20.70 -19.43
CA SER A 180 20.97 -20.88 -18.03
C SER A 180 19.86 -21.38 -17.09
N THR A 181 18.85 -22.06 -17.62
CA THR A 181 17.92 -22.87 -16.81
C THR A 181 18.15 -24.35 -17.11
N ALA A 182 19.13 -24.93 -16.42
CA ALA A 182 19.23 -26.36 -16.13
C ALA A 182 19.42 -26.48 -14.61
#